data_AF-A0A2Z6S1X9-F1
#
_entry.id   AF-A0A2Z6S1X9-F1
#
_cell.length_a   1.000
_cell.length_b   1.000
_cell.length_c   1.000
_cell.angle_alpha   90.00
_cell.angle_beta   90.00
_cell.angle_gamma   90.00
#
_symmetry.space_group_name_H-M   'P 1'
#
loop_
_entity.id
_entity.type
_entity.pdbx_description
1 polymer ?
#
loop_
_entity_poly.entity_id
_entity_poly.type
_entity_poly.pdbx_seq_one_letter_code
_entity_poly.pdbx_strand_id
1 'polypeptide(L)'
;MLASGFFRRICKLLFYNVKPVFVFDGGSPEIKRLTLNERRKRRTGNANNVQKTAEKLLSAQLRLQAIQDSKDLDSKKNKGLLRRVKNDDIVYFDRPNVSSEEQHRRRKRDEYELPSMSGGIESMITKDDPRLATEDDLRNFIKEFKPEKIDVDSEVFRSLPLATQCEIIGELRVKSRQTSWDRFQEMLNNAPISFNFILLIPQLIIYFVLIILIYTPPWIFHNFR
;
A
#
# COMPACT_ATOMS: atom_id res chain seq x y z
N MET A 1 8.82 11.90 -10.20
CA MET A 1 8.55 12.89 -9.13
C MET A 1 9.42 14.17 -9.17
N LEU A 2 10.60 14.17 -9.81
CA LEU A 2 11.54 15.32 -9.83
C LEU A 2 11.08 16.56 -10.63
N ALA A 3 10.13 16.44 -11.56
CA ALA A 3 9.73 17.53 -12.45
C ALA A 3 8.84 18.61 -11.79
N SER A 4 8.00 18.23 -10.81
CA SER A 4 7.01 19.16 -10.21
C SER A 4 7.66 20.30 -9.41
N GLY A 5 8.73 20.01 -8.67
CA GLY A 5 9.46 21.01 -7.88
C GLY A 5 10.30 21.96 -8.73
N PHE A 6 10.81 21.48 -9.87
CA PHE A 6 11.59 22.29 -10.80
C PHE A 6 10.71 23.36 -11.46
N PHE A 7 9.55 22.97 -11.99
CA PHE A 7 8.60 23.91 -12.62
C PHE A 7 8.17 25.04 -11.66
N ARG A 8 7.81 24.70 -10.41
CA ARG A 8 7.42 25.71 -9.41
C ARG A 8 8.54 26.71 -9.10
N ARG A 9 9.80 26.28 -9.11
CA ARG A 9 10.96 27.18 -8.92
C ARG A 9 11.17 28.11 -10.10
N ILE A 10 10.95 27.63 -11.33
CA ILE A 10 11.03 28.46 -12.54
C ILE A 10 9.95 29.52 -12.54
N CYS A 11 8.69 29.14 -12.32
CA CYS A 11 7.58 30.10 -12.24
C CYS A 11 7.84 31.18 -11.19
N LYS A 12 8.44 30.79 -10.04
CA LYS A 12 8.82 31.75 -9.00
C LYS A 12 9.92 32.72 -9.45
N LEU A 13 10.94 32.26 -10.17
CA LEU A 13 12.02 33.14 -10.67
C LEU A 13 11.50 34.11 -11.73
N LEU A 14 10.66 33.63 -12.64
CA LEU A 14 10.02 34.45 -13.67
C LEU A 14 9.06 35.48 -13.07
N PHE A 15 8.36 35.15 -11.98
CA PHE A 15 7.52 36.11 -11.24
C PHE A 15 8.31 37.34 -10.75
N TYR A 16 9.57 37.17 -10.38
CA TYR A 16 10.46 38.26 -9.99
C TYR A 16 11.28 38.84 -11.16
N ASN A 17 10.89 38.53 -12.42
CA ASN A 17 11.62 38.92 -13.64
C ASN A 17 13.09 38.49 -13.67
N VAL A 18 13.44 37.42 -12.93
CA VAL A 18 14.78 36.83 -12.97
C VAL A 18 14.82 35.83 -14.11
N LYS A 19 15.78 35.99 -15.04
CA LYS A 19 16.00 35.05 -16.15
C LYS A 19 16.93 33.91 -15.67
N PRO A 20 16.42 32.70 -15.41
CA PRO A 20 17.25 31.62 -14.89
C PRO A 20 18.20 31.08 -15.95
N VAL A 21 19.47 30.86 -15.58
CA VAL A 21 20.44 30.07 -16.36
C VAL A 21 20.62 28.74 -15.65
N PHE A 22 20.26 27.64 -16.32
CA PHE A 22 20.39 26.30 -15.75
C PHE A 22 21.78 25.74 -16.04
N VAL A 23 22.55 25.49 -14.98
CA VAL A 23 23.84 24.79 -15.05
C VAL A 23 23.64 23.40 -14.48
N PHE A 24 23.86 22.39 -15.30
CA PHE A 24 23.84 20.99 -14.87
C PHE A 24 25.27 20.58 -14.54
N ASP A 25 25.48 19.94 -13.39
CA ASP A 25 26.77 19.33 -13.07
C ASP A 25 27.04 18.21 -14.10
N GLY A 26 28.28 18.12 -14.57
CA GLY A 26 28.71 17.10 -15.51
C GLY A 26 29.06 15.79 -14.80
N GLY A 27 30.04 15.06 -15.35
CA GLY A 27 30.62 13.93 -14.65
C GLY A 27 31.25 14.37 -13.31
N SER A 28 30.98 13.63 -12.24
CA SER A 28 31.62 13.89 -10.95
C SER A 28 33.13 13.57 -11.03
N PRO A 29 34.01 14.44 -10.52
CA PRO A 29 35.45 14.16 -10.48
C PRO A 29 35.74 12.90 -9.64
N GLU A 30 36.85 12.23 -9.97
CA GLU A 30 37.18 10.89 -9.49
C GLU A 30 37.27 10.80 -7.95
N ILE A 31 37.85 11.82 -7.31
CA ILE A 31 37.97 11.89 -5.83
C ILE A 31 36.58 11.89 -5.15
N LYS A 32 35.60 12.60 -5.72
CA LYS A 32 34.21 12.65 -5.21
C LYS A 32 33.49 11.31 -5.45
N ARG A 33 33.82 10.61 -6.53
CA ARG A 33 33.27 9.29 -6.85
C ARG A 33 33.77 8.23 -5.88
N LEU A 34 35.07 8.22 -5.57
CA LEU A 34 35.68 7.30 -4.62
C LEU A 34 35.10 7.47 -3.21
N THR A 35 35.02 8.73 -2.75
CA THR A 35 34.46 9.04 -1.41
C THR A 35 32.96 8.74 -1.31
N LEU A 36 32.18 8.98 -2.37
CA LEU A 36 30.76 8.63 -2.39
C LEU A 36 30.55 7.11 -2.39
N ASN A 37 31.37 6.37 -3.13
CA ASN A 37 31.34 4.90 -3.14
C ASN A 37 31.72 4.33 -1.78
N GLU A 38 32.74 4.86 -1.12
CA GLU A 38 33.11 4.44 0.23
C GLU A 38 31.98 4.68 1.24
N ARG A 39 31.35 5.86 1.18
CA ARG A 39 30.16 6.16 2.00
C ARG A 39 29.01 5.21 1.72
N ARG A 40 28.76 4.86 0.45
CA ARG A 40 27.72 3.89 0.07
C ARG A 40 28.04 2.50 0.61
N LYS A 41 29.30 2.04 0.49
CA LYS A 41 29.77 0.76 1.03
C LYS A 41 29.61 0.67 2.55
N ARG A 42 29.89 1.76 3.29
CA ARG A 42 29.66 1.83 4.75
C ARG A 42 28.18 1.68 5.11
N ARG A 43 27.28 2.31 4.35
CA ARG A 43 25.82 2.18 4.59
C ARG A 43 25.31 0.77 4.32
N THR A 44 25.74 0.15 3.21
CA THR A 44 25.35 -1.24 2.89
C THR A 44 25.95 -2.23 3.89
N GLY A 45 27.20 -2.01 4.33
CA GLY A 45 27.84 -2.83 5.36
C GLY A 45 27.11 -2.75 6.71
N ASN A 46 26.70 -1.55 7.14
CA ASN A 46 25.93 -1.38 8.36
C ASN A 46 24.55 -2.06 8.29
N ALA A 47 23.84 -1.98 7.15
CA ALA A 47 22.56 -2.66 6.99
C ALA A 47 22.69 -4.19 7.15
N ASN A 48 23.70 -4.79 6.51
CA ASN A 48 23.97 -6.23 6.64
C ASN A 48 24.35 -6.63 8.07
N ASN A 49 25.09 -5.78 8.78
CA ASN A 49 25.47 -6.02 10.19
C ASN A 49 24.27 -5.93 11.13
N VAL A 50 23.34 -5.00 10.88
CA VAL A 50 22.08 -4.88 11.65
C VAL A 50 21.22 -6.13 11.45
N GLN A 51 21.10 -6.62 10.21
CA GLN A 51 20.36 -7.84 9.92
C GLN A 51 20.96 -9.06 10.64
N LYS A 52 22.28 -9.26 10.54
CA LYS A 52 22.97 -10.36 11.25
C LYS A 52 22.84 -10.25 12.78
N THR A 53 22.82 -9.02 13.30
CA THR A 53 22.61 -8.79 14.74
C THR A 53 21.18 -9.16 15.15
N ALA A 54 20.17 -8.78 14.35
CA ALA A 54 18.78 -9.15 14.58
C ALA A 54 18.57 -10.68 14.51
N GLU A 55 19.19 -11.36 13.55
CA GLU A 55 19.16 -12.83 13.43
C GLU A 55 19.76 -13.54 14.67
N LYS A 56 20.90 -13.05 15.16
CA LYS A 56 21.52 -13.56 16.40
C LYS A 56 20.65 -13.32 17.63
N LEU A 57 20.04 -12.14 17.75
CA LEU A 57 19.11 -11.81 18.83
C LEU A 57 17.88 -12.74 18.82
N LEU A 58 17.27 -12.93 17.64
CA LEU A 58 16.10 -13.79 17.47
C LEU A 58 16.42 -15.25 17.82
N SER A 59 17.53 -15.79 17.32
CA SER A 59 17.92 -17.17 17.62
C SER A 59 18.23 -17.39 19.11
N ALA A 60 18.78 -16.39 19.80
CA ALA A 60 18.98 -16.44 21.25
C ALA A 60 17.63 -16.48 22.01
N GLN A 61 16.66 -15.66 21.59
CA GLN A 61 15.32 -15.66 22.19
C GLN A 61 14.61 -17.00 22.02
N LEU A 62 14.64 -17.60 20.82
CA LEU A 62 14.03 -18.92 20.57
C LEU A 62 14.66 -20.02 21.44
N ARG A 63 15.99 -19.98 21.64
CA ARG A 63 16.67 -20.94 22.53
C ARG A 63 16.26 -20.77 23.99
N LEU A 64 16.13 -19.53 24.46
CA LEU A 64 15.66 -19.25 25.82
C LEU A 64 14.22 -19.76 26.02
N GLN A 65 13.34 -19.55 25.04
CA GLN A 65 11.98 -20.04 25.08
C GLN A 65 11.92 -21.58 25.13
N ALA A 66 12.68 -22.27 24.27
CA ALA A 66 12.73 -23.73 24.27
C ALA A 66 13.21 -24.33 25.61
N ILE A 67 14.16 -23.66 26.28
CA ILE A 67 14.64 -24.06 27.62
C ILE A 67 13.58 -23.77 28.70
N GLN A 68 12.82 -22.68 28.56
CA GLN A 68 11.74 -22.36 29.48
C GLN A 68 10.60 -23.39 29.37
N ASP A 69 10.21 -23.72 28.14
CA ASP A 69 9.16 -24.71 27.88
C ASP A 69 9.56 -26.10 28.42
N SER A 70 10.83 -26.52 28.28
CA SER A 70 11.29 -27.80 28.85
C SER A 70 11.28 -27.80 30.38
N LYS A 71 11.66 -26.70 31.04
CA LYS A 71 11.56 -26.55 32.50
C LYS A 71 10.11 -26.57 33.00
N ASP A 72 9.17 -26.01 32.24
CA ASP A 72 7.74 -26.02 32.57
C ASP A 72 7.13 -27.43 32.43
N LEU A 73 7.68 -28.27 31.54
CA LEU A 73 7.31 -29.69 31.42
C LEU A 73 7.89 -30.54 32.56
N ASP A 74 9.16 -30.32 32.94
CA ASP A 74 9.80 -31.04 34.05
C ASP A 74 9.18 -30.68 35.42
N SER A 75 8.74 -29.44 35.59
CA SER A 75 8.04 -28.99 36.81
C SER A 75 6.58 -29.45 36.89
N LYS A 76 5.93 -29.79 35.77
CA LYS A 76 4.59 -30.44 35.75
C LYS A 76 4.64 -31.93 36.12
N LYS A 77 5.73 -32.64 35.81
CA LYS A 77 5.86 -34.08 36.12
C LYS A 77 6.03 -34.37 37.62
N ASN A 78 6.51 -33.40 38.40
CA ASN A 78 6.69 -33.49 39.86
C ASN A 78 5.58 -32.81 40.70
N LYS A 79 4.51 -32.31 40.08
CA LYS A 79 3.38 -31.64 40.76
C LYS A 79 2.06 -32.42 40.66
N GLY A 80 2.14 -33.74 40.80
CA GLY A 80 1.00 -34.60 41.09
C GLY A 80 0.44 -34.46 42.51
N LEU A 81 0.99 -33.58 43.36
CA LEU A 81 0.51 -33.41 44.73
C LEU A 81 0.72 -31.97 45.24
N LEU A 82 -0.40 -31.33 45.60
CA LEU A 82 -0.58 -30.08 46.34
C LEU A 82 -0.44 -28.69 45.65
N ARG A 83 -1.54 -27.95 45.88
CA ARG A 83 -1.72 -26.50 46.06
C ARG A 83 -1.79 -25.58 44.83
N ARG A 84 -3.05 -25.49 44.37
CA ARG A 84 -3.76 -24.29 43.92
C ARG A 84 -3.54 -23.10 44.88
N VAL A 85 -2.74 -22.13 44.46
CA VAL A 85 -2.91 -20.69 44.77
C VAL A 85 -2.45 -19.94 43.52
N LYS A 86 -3.38 -19.22 42.87
CA LYS A 86 -3.07 -18.17 41.90
C LYS A 86 -3.96 -16.98 42.27
N ASN A 87 -3.32 -15.87 42.60
CA ASN A 87 -3.92 -14.55 42.60
C ASN A 87 -3.70 -13.90 41.23
N ASP A 88 -4.71 -13.12 40.89
CA ASP A 88 -4.79 -11.92 40.04
C ASP A 88 -4.82 -12.06 38.50
N ASP A 89 -6.05 -11.87 38.01
CA ASP A 89 -6.48 -11.03 36.88
C ASP A 89 -5.96 -11.32 35.46
N ILE A 90 -6.82 -11.98 34.67
CA ILE A 90 -7.46 -11.49 33.44
C ILE A 90 -8.44 -12.58 32.97
N VAL A 91 -9.74 -12.29 32.98
CA VAL A 91 -10.81 -13.19 32.52
C VAL A 91 -11.09 -12.90 31.04
N TYR A 92 -10.59 -13.75 30.14
CA TYR A 92 -11.16 -13.88 28.80
C TYR A 92 -12.19 -15.01 28.86
N PHE A 93 -13.45 -14.72 28.51
CA PHE A 93 -14.48 -15.74 28.37
C PHE A 93 -14.10 -16.68 27.22
N ASP A 94 -13.57 -17.86 27.54
CA ASP A 94 -13.51 -18.96 26.59
C ASP A 94 -14.94 -19.44 26.33
N ARG A 95 -15.38 -19.34 25.07
CA ARG A 95 -16.53 -20.11 24.60
C ARG A 95 -16.19 -21.59 24.85
N PRO A 96 -17.04 -22.36 25.53
CA PRO A 96 -16.78 -23.78 25.66
C PRO A 96 -16.69 -24.37 24.25
N ASN A 97 -15.57 -25.03 23.96
CA ASN A 97 -15.36 -25.82 22.75
C ASN A 97 -16.27 -27.06 22.85
N VAL A 98 -17.56 -26.86 22.56
CA VAL A 98 -18.54 -27.94 22.43
C VAL A 98 -18.34 -28.53 21.05
N SER A 99 -18.10 -29.84 20.97
CA SER A 99 -18.07 -30.54 19.69
C SER A 99 -19.41 -30.36 18.98
N SER A 100 -19.34 -30.18 17.66
CA SER A 100 -20.50 -30.00 16.77
C SER A 100 -21.57 -31.09 16.95
N GLU A 101 -21.17 -32.30 17.36
CA GLU A 101 -22.04 -33.45 17.59
C GLU A 101 -22.94 -33.30 18.84
N GLU A 102 -22.45 -32.70 19.92
CA GLU A 102 -23.23 -32.50 21.16
C GLU A 102 -24.30 -31.40 20.98
N GLN A 103 -24.06 -30.48 20.04
CA GLN A 103 -24.94 -29.33 19.76
C GLN A 103 -26.22 -29.72 19.00
N HIS A 104 -26.16 -30.75 18.16
CA HIS A 104 -27.31 -31.23 17.36
C HIS A 104 -28.33 -32.03 18.16
N ARG A 105 -27.93 -32.75 19.23
CA ARG A 105 -28.85 -33.60 20.00
C ARG A 105 -29.81 -32.82 20.91
N ARG A 106 -29.56 -31.52 21.12
CA ARG A 106 -30.34 -30.67 22.06
C ARG A 106 -31.35 -29.74 21.39
N ARG A 107 -31.40 -29.65 20.06
CA ARG A 107 -32.29 -28.72 19.36
C ARG A 107 -33.58 -29.45 18.97
N LYS A 108 -34.69 -29.08 19.63
CA LYS A 108 -36.04 -29.43 19.15
C LYS A 108 -36.21 -28.73 17.80
N ARG A 109 -36.53 -29.52 16.76
CA ARG A 109 -36.76 -29.10 15.36
C ARG A 109 -37.16 -27.64 15.25
N ASP A 110 -36.21 -26.80 14.86
CA ASP A 110 -36.48 -25.43 14.49
C ASP A 110 -36.94 -25.44 13.02
N GLU A 111 -38.12 -24.88 12.72
CA GLU A 111 -38.72 -24.93 11.38
C GLU A 111 -37.90 -24.14 10.34
N TYR A 112 -37.01 -23.26 10.83
CA TYR A 112 -36.04 -22.51 10.03
C TYR A 112 -34.62 -23.11 10.06
N GLU A 113 -34.46 -24.34 10.54
CA GLU A 113 -33.15 -25.02 10.54
C GLU A 113 -32.77 -25.38 9.10
N LEU A 114 -31.84 -24.60 8.55
CA LEU A 114 -31.30 -24.81 7.21
C LEU A 114 -30.64 -26.20 7.14
N PRO A 115 -30.84 -26.97 6.06
CA PRO A 115 -30.16 -28.24 5.85
C PRO A 115 -28.65 -28.09 6.04
N SER A 116 -28.02 -29.05 6.73
CA SER A 116 -26.57 -29.05 6.91
C SER A 116 -25.91 -29.15 5.53
N MET A 117 -25.32 -28.05 5.06
CA MET A 117 -24.61 -28.05 3.78
C MET A 117 -23.31 -28.82 3.96
N SER A 118 -23.14 -29.92 3.22
CA SER A 118 -21.93 -30.74 3.27
C SER A 118 -20.80 -30.05 2.49
N GLY A 119 -20.12 -29.14 3.17
CA GLY A 119 -18.97 -28.39 2.63
C GLY A 119 -19.06 -26.90 2.94
N GLY A 120 -17.90 -26.26 3.11
CA GLY A 120 -17.83 -24.81 3.32
C GLY A 120 -18.28 -24.04 2.08
N ILE A 121 -18.40 -22.70 2.19
CA ILE A 121 -18.74 -21.82 1.05
C ILE A 121 -17.85 -22.13 -0.18
N GLU A 122 -16.60 -22.53 0.07
CA GLU A 122 -15.61 -22.96 -0.93
C GLU A 122 -16.07 -24.13 -1.81
N SER A 123 -16.89 -25.06 -1.32
CA SER A 123 -17.36 -26.20 -2.12
C SER A 123 -18.52 -25.86 -3.06
N MET A 124 -19.16 -24.70 -2.87
CA MET A 124 -20.19 -24.17 -3.78
C MET A 124 -19.59 -23.27 -4.87
N ILE A 125 -18.33 -22.85 -4.71
CA ILE A 125 -17.59 -22.05 -5.69
C ILE A 125 -17.10 -22.97 -6.79
N THR A 126 -17.81 -23.00 -7.92
CA THR A 126 -17.26 -23.57 -9.15
C THR A 126 -16.23 -22.61 -9.73
N LYS A 127 -15.13 -23.13 -10.28
CA LYS A 127 -14.06 -22.30 -10.87
C LYS A 127 -14.57 -21.37 -11.99
N ASP A 128 -15.67 -21.74 -12.63
CA ASP A 128 -16.35 -21.00 -13.69
C ASP A 128 -17.73 -20.51 -13.23
N ASP A 129 -17.85 -19.97 -12.01
CA ASP A 129 -19.10 -19.32 -11.58
C ASP A 129 -19.20 -17.92 -12.21
N PRO A 130 -20.18 -17.64 -13.10
CA PRO A 130 -20.36 -16.32 -13.72
C PRO A 130 -20.69 -15.21 -12.73
N ARG A 131 -20.97 -15.53 -11.47
CA ARG A 131 -21.15 -14.55 -10.39
C ARG A 131 -19.84 -14.09 -9.77
N LEU A 132 -18.74 -14.82 -9.98
CA LEU A 132 -17.42 -14.50 -9.46
C LEU A 132 -16.56 -13.96 -10.61
N ALA A 133 -15.93 -12.81 -10.39
CA ALA A 133 -14.97 -12.29 -11.35
C ALA A 133 -13.74 -13.21 -11.39
N THR A 134 -13.33 -13.63 -12.58
CA THR A 134 -12.08 -14.38 -12.77
C THR A 134 -10.90 -13.53 -12.32
N GLU A 135 -9.83 -14.15 -11.83
CA GLU A 135 -8.59 -13.44 -11.45
C GLU A 135 -8.05 -12.57 -12.59
N ASP A 136 -8.20 -13.03 -13.84
CA ASP A 136 -7.83 -12.27 -15.03
C ASP A 136 -8.76 -11.07 -15.28
N ASP A 137 -10.06 -11.20 -15.00
CA ASP A 137 -11.04 -10.12 -15.11
C ASP A 137 -10.79 -9.05 -14.04
N LEU A 138 -10.44 -9.46 -12.82
CA LEU A 138 -10.02 -8.57 -11.74
C LEU A 138 -8.74 -7.80 -12.12
N ARG A 139 -7.76 -8.48 -12.71
CA ARG A 139 -6.51 -7.85 -13.19
C ARG A 139 -6.77 -6.87 -14.33
N ASN A 140 -7.64 -7.23 -15.27
CA ASN A 140 -8.04 -6.36 -16.38
C ASN A 140 -8.78 -5.13 -15.85
N PHE A 141 -9.69 -5.30 -14.89
CA PHE A 141 -10.40 -4.19 -14.25
C PHE A 141 -9.42 -3.26 -13.52
N ILE A 142 -8.49 -3.78 -12.72
CA ILE A 142 -7.48 -2.97 -12.00
C ILE A 142 -6.58 -2.22 -12.98
N LYS A 143 -6.24 -2.82 -14.13
CA LYS A 143 -5.42 -2.22 -15.18
C LYS A 143 -6.18 -1.12 -15.94
N GLU A 144 -7.46 -1.33 -16.22
CA GLU A 144 -8.34 -0.35 -16.86
C GLU A 144 -8.84 0.74 -15.90
N PHE A 145 -8.67 0.53 -14.59
CA PHE A 145 -9.08 1.46 -13.55
C PHE A 145 -8.28 2.77 -13.61
N LYS A 146 -8.86 3.75 -14.33
CA LYS A 146 -8.32 5.10 -14.45
C LYS A 146 -8.73 5.93 -13.21
N PRO A 147 -7.76 6.56 -12.52
CA PRO A 147 -8.06 7.42 -11.37
C PRO A 147 -8.93 8.64 -11.73
N GLU A 148 -9.02 8.99 -13.02
CA GLU A 148 -9.85 10.08 -13.56
C GLU A 148 -11.36 9.77 -13.53
N LYS A 149 -11.76 8.51 -13.29
CA LYS A 149 -13.18 8.10 -13.24
C LYS A 149 -13.79 8.16 -11.83
N ILE A 150 -12.99 8.45 -10.80
CA ILE A 150 -13.50 8.50 -9.43
C ILE A 150 -14.06 9.90 -9.16
N ASP A 151 -15.36 9.96 -8.94
CA ASP A 151 -16.05 11.15 -8.49
C ASP A 151 -15.90 11.29 -6.97
N VAL A 152 -14.97 12.17 -6.56
CA VAL A 152 -14.67 12.48 -5.17
C VAL A 152 -15.83 13.22 -4.49
N ASP A 153 -16.74 13.81 -5.28
CA ASP A 153 -17.94 14.49 -4.78
C ASP A 153 -19.16 13.57 -4.68
N SER A 154 -19.05 12.32 -5.10
CA SER A 154 -20.15 11.36 -5.04
C SER A 154 -20.66 11.12 -3.62
N GLU A 155 -21.97 10.96 -3.48
CA GLU A 155 -22.64 10.69 -2.21
C GLU A 155 -22.16 9.39 -1.56
N VAL A 156 -21.81 8.40 -2.39
CA VAL A 156 -21.20 7.13 -1.95
C VAL A 156 -19.86 7.38 -1.28
N PHE A 157 -18.99 8.20 -1.89
CA PHE A 157 -17.68 8.51 -1.33
C PHE A 157 -17.79 9.25 0.01
N ARG A 158 -18.74 10.19 0.11
CA ARG A 158 -18.99 10.95 1.34
C ARG A 158 -19.59 10.11 2.46
N SER A 159 -20.32 9.04 2.14
CA SER A 159 -20.88 8.11 3.13
C SER A 159 -19.84 7.17 3.76
N LEU A 160 -18.64 7.04 3.16
CA LEU A 160 -17.56 6.21 3.69
C LEU A 160 -16.96 6.82 4.97
N PRO A 161 -16.41 6.01 5.89
CA PRO A 161 -15.66 6.52 7.03
C PRO A 161 -14.49 7.42 6.62
N LEU A 162 -14.23 8.48 7.39
CA LEU A 162 -13.19 9.46 7.10
C LEU A 162 -11.79 8.84 6.92
N ALA A 163 -11.49 7.77 7.67
CA ALA A 163 -10.24 7.03 7.53
C ALA A 163 -10.08 6.46 6.11
N THR A 164 -11.12 5.83 5.58
CA THR A 164 -11.15 5.23 4.25
C THR A 164 -11.15 6.31 3.16
N GLN A 165 -11.83 7.44 3.36
CA GLN A 165 -11.77 8.57 2.42
C GLN A 165 -10.33 9.10 2.28
N CYS A 166 -9.63 9.27 3.42
CA CYS A 166 -8.24 9.73 3.44
C CYS A 166 -7.29 8.75 2.75
N GLU A 167 -7.50 7.45 2.96
CA GLU A 167 -6.75 6.38 2.31
C GLU A 167 -6.93 6.42 0.79
N ILE A 168 -8.16 6.44 0.30
CA ILE A 168 -8.48 6.49 -1.13
C ILE A 168 -7.90 7.76 -1.79
N ILE A 169 -8.09 8.94 -1.18
CA ILE A 169 -7.52 10.19 -1.71
C ILE A 169 -5.98 10.13 -1.71
N GLY A 170 -5.38 9.53 -0.69
CA GLY A 170 -3.94 9.32 -0.59
C GLY A 170 -3.41 8.46 -1.74
N GLU A 171 -4.06 7.34 -2.00
CA GLU A 171 -3.72 6.44 -3.10
C GLU A 171 -3.93 7.10 -4.46
N LEU A 172 -5.05 7.80 -4.67
CA LEU A 172 -5.33 8.53 -5.91
C LEU A 172 -4.26 9.58 -6.20
N ARG A 173 -3.85 10.33 -5.17
CA ARG A 173 -2.79 11.33 -5.27
C ARG A 173 -1.44 10.70 -5.65
N VAL A 174 -1.11 9.53 -5.10
CA VAL A 174 0.14 8.82 -5.43
C VAL A 174 0.07 8.26 -6.85
N LYS A 175 -1.04 7.63 -7.23
CA LYS A 175 -1.27 7.04 -8.56
C LYS A 175 -1.27 8.10 -9.66
N SER A 176 -1.83 9.28 -9.41
CA SER A 176 -1.77 10.44 -10.31
C SER A 176 -0.33 10.96 -10.54
N ARG A 177 0.54 10.87 -9.52
CA ARG A 177 1.94 11.32 -9.61
C ARG A 177 2.88 10.28 -10.22
N GLN A 178 2.40 9.05 -10.40
CA GLN A 178 3.16 7.99 -11.06
C GLN A 178 3.04 8.13 -12.57
N THR A 179 4.18 8.18 -13.24
CA THR A 179 4.24 8.05 -14.71
C THR A 179 3.94 6.60 -15.04
N SER A 180 2.78 6.30 -15.61
CA SER A 180 2.45 4.94 -16.04
C SER A 180 3.32 4.56 -17.24
N TRP A 181 4.15 3.54 -17.05
CA TRP A 181 4.93 2.94 -18.14
C TRP A 181 4.01 2.44 -19.25
N ASP A 182 2.84 1.91 -18.90
CA ASP A 182 1.82 1.47 -19.85
C ASP A 182 1.32 2.61 -20.74
N ARG A 183 1.10 3.82 -20.19
CA ARG A 183 0.72 5.00 -20.97
C ARG A 183 1.85 5.47 -21.90
N PHE A 184 3.09 5.35 -21.44
CA PHE A 184 4.25 5.65 -22.28
C PHE A 184 4.40 4.65 -23.43
N GLN A 185 4.18 3.35 -23.17
CA GLN A 185 4.19 2.29 -24.19
C GLN A 185 3.03 2.43 -25.17
N GLU A 186 1.81 2.75 -24.70
CA GLU A 186 0.65 3.03 -25.55
C GLU A 186 0.90 4.25 -26.44
N MET A 187 1.50 5.32 -25.89
CA MET A 187 1.91 6.49 -26.66
C MET A 187 2.98 6.13 -27.71
N LEU A 188 3.89 5.18 -27.40
CA LEU A 188 4.96 4.75 -28.31
C LEU A 188 4.40 3.91 -29.45
N ASN A 189 3.46 3.02 -29.14
CA ASN A 189 2.77 2.18 -30.11
C ASN A 189 1.88 3.01 -31.05
N ASN A 190 1.28 4.10 -30.55
CA ASN A 190 0.41 4.96 -31.32
C ASN A 190 1.14 6.08 -32.10
N ALA A 191 2.44 6.31 -31.84
CA ALA A 191 3.20 7.32 -32.56
C ALA A 191 3.92 6.69 -33.76
N PRO A 192 3.67 7.15 -35.01
CA PRO A 192 4.31 6.57 -36.19
C PRO A 192 5.82 6.86 -36.27
N ILE A 193 6.34 7.86 -35.55
CA ILE A 193 7.75 8.26 -35.57
C ILE A 193 8.16 8.84 -34.20
N SER A 194 9.32 8.41 -33.69
CA SER A 194 9.90 8.79 -32.38
C SER A 194 10.14 10.30 -32.17
N PHE A 195 10.14 11.10 -33.25
CA PHE A 195 10.40 12.54 -33.19
C PHE A 195 9.19 13.37 -32.71
N ASN A 196 7.96 12.90 -32.93
CA ASN A 196 6.74 13.61 -32.52
C ASN A 196 6.55 13.69 -31.01
N PHE A 197 7.15 12.76 -30.25
CA PHE A 197 7.11 12.73 -28.79
C PHE A 197 7.70 13.96 -28.11
N ILE A 198 8.80 14.49 -28.66
CA ILE A 198 9.52 15.64 -28.08
C ILE A 198 8.73 16.94 -28.32
N LEU A 199 7.98 17.01 -29.42
CA LEU A 199 7.18 18.17 -29.81
C LEU A 199 5.79 18.22 -29.13
N LEU A 200 5.25 17.09 -28.66
CA LEU A 200 3.91 17.02 -28.08
C LEU A 200 3.85 17.39 -26.58
N ILE A 201 4.97 17.20 -25.85
CA ILE A 201 5.11 17.57 -24.43
C ILE A 201 4.86 19.07 -24.18
N PRO A 202 5.42 20.02 -24.95
CA PRO A 202 5.12 21.43 -24.75
C PRO A 202 3.68 21.80 -25.12
N GLN A 203 3.06 21.15 -26.12
CA GLN A 203 1.70 21.47 -26.52
C GLN A 203 0.65 21.04 -25.49
N LEU A 204 0.80 19.86 -24.89
CA LEU A 204 -0.08 19.41 -23.79
C LEU A 204 0.03 20.32 -22.55
N ILE A 205 1.22 20.84 -22.26
CA ILE A 205 1.43 21.78 -21.15
C ILE A 205 0.75 23.12 -21.44
N ILE A 206 0.85 23.63 -22.68
CA ILE A 206 0.18 24.87 -23.08
C ILE A 206 -1.35 24.70 -23.05
N TYR A 207 -1.88 23.58 -23.54
CA TYR A 207 -3.32 23.30 -23.52
C TYR A 207 -3.86 23.17 -22.09
N PHE A 208 -3.10 22.52 -21.19
CA PHE A 208 -3.49 22.38 -19.78
C PHE A 208 -3.45 23.73 -19.05
N VAL A 209 -2.46 24.58 -19.32
CA VAL A 209 -2.39 25.94 -18.77
C VAL A 209 -3.51 26.83 -19.31
N LEU A 210 -3.85 26.70 -20.60
CA LEU A 210 -4.93 27.44 -21.24
C LEU A 210 -6.30 27.03 -20.69
N ILE A 211 -6.53 25.72 -20.47
CA ILE A 211 -7.76 25.21 -19.86
C ILE A 211 -7.91 25.73 -18.43
N ILE A 212 -6.84 25.75 -17.63
CA ILE A 212 -6.87 26.33 -16.29
C ILE A 212 -7.20 27.83 -16.38
N LEU A 213 -6.58 28.59 -17.28
CA LEU A 213 -6.82 30.03 -17.42
C LEU A 213 -8.25 30.37 -17.88
N ILE A 214 -8.86 29.52 -18.71
CA ILE A 214 -10.20 29.75 -19.27
C ILE A 214 -11.31 29.29 -18.31
N TYR A 215 -11.10 28.18 -17.58
CA TYR A 215 -12.14 27.56 -16.76
C TYR A 215 -12.06 27.86 -15.26
N THR A 216 -10.99 28.51 -14.76
CA THR A 216 -10.97 28.96 -13.36
C THR A 216 -11.59 30.36 -13.21
N PRO A 217 -12.67 30.53 -12.41
CA PRO A 217 -13.29 31.83 -12.19
C PRO A 217 -12.35 32.79 -11.42
N PRO A 218 -12.37 34.09 -11.72
CA PRO A 218 -11.38 35.08 -11.28
C PRO A 218 -11.33 35.34 -9.76
N TRP A 219 -12.28 34.80 -8.99
CA TRP A 219 -12.36 34.96 -7.53
C TRP A 219 -11.34 34.09 -6.76
N ILE A 220 -10.76 33.07 -7.40
CA ILE A 220 -9.77 32.17 -6.76
C ILE A 220 -8.41 32.85 -6.57
N PHE A 221 -8.08 33.87 -7.37
CA PHE A 221 -6.79 34.57 -7.29
C PHE A 221 -6.76 35.73 -6.28
N HIS A 222 -7.88 36.07 -5.62
CA HIS A 222 -7.91 37.19 -4.67
C HIS A 222 -7.42 36.85 -3.26
N ASN A 223 -7.19 35.57 -2.95
CA ASN A 223 -6.69 35.11 -1.65
C ASN A 223 -5.19 34.77 -1.61
N PHE A 224 -4.45 35.10 -2.67
CA PHE A 224 -2.99 35.00 -2.70
C PHE A 224 -2.39 36.40 -2.89
N ARG A 225 -2.50 37.23 -1.84
CA ARG A 225 -1.69 38.44 -1.67
C ARG A 225 -0.64 38.20 -0.59
#